data_AF-A0A7C1G313-F1
#
_entry.id   AF-A0A7C1G313-F1
#
_cell.length_a   1.000
_cell.length_b   1.000
_cell.length_c   1.000
_cell.angle_alpha   90.00
_cell.angle_beta   90.00
_cell.angle_gamma   90.00
#
_symmetry.space_group_name_H-M   'P 1'
#
loop_
_entity.id
_entity.type
_entity.pdbx_description
1 polymer ?
#
loop_
_entity_poly.entity_id
_entity_poly.type
_entity_poly.pdbx_seq_one_letter_code
_entity_poly.pdbx_strand_id
1 'polypeptide(L)'
;MTGLAPLEKIRAVLRENTIIAVVGLSPKPSRPSYQVAAYLQQAGYRIIPVNPGQREILGQPCYPDLRAIPGRVEVVDIFRRPELVEPVVRDA
;
A
#
# COMPACT_ATOMS: atom_id res chain seq x y z
N MET A 1 -21.59 -13.44 -19.17
CA MET A 1 -21.21 -12.76 -17.91
C MET A 1 -20.49 -11.48 -18.26
N THR A 2 -21.19 -10.35 -18.24
CA THR A 2 -20.60 -9.04 -18.53
C THR A 2 -19.89 -8.56 -17.28
N GLY A 3 -18.56 -8.43 -17.32
CA GLY A 3 -17.81 -7.91 -16.18
C GLY A 3 -18.22 -6.47 -15.84
N LEU A 4 -18.02 -6.06 -14.59
CA LEU A 4 -18.24 -4.67 -14.14
C LEU A 4 -17.49 -3.67 -15.04
N ALA A 5 -18.09 -2.49 -15.25
CA ALA A 5 -17.42 -1.36 -15.89
C ALA A 5 -16.14 -0.97 -15.12
N PRO A 6 -15.11 -0.38 -15.76
CA PRO A 6 -13.82 -0.11 -15.14
C PRO A 6 -13.90 0.67 -13.81
N LEU A 7 -14.73 1.72 -13.75
CA LEU A 7 -14.90 2.51 -12.52
C LEU A 7 -15.58 1.72 -11.40
N GLU A 8 -16.55 0.87 -11.75
CA GLU A 8 -17.22 0.02 -10.77
C GLU A 8 -16.27 -1.04 -10.20
N LYS A 9 -15.34 -1.57 -11.01
CA LYS A 9 -14.27 -2.46 -10.53
C LYS A 9 -13.36 -1.75 -9.54
N ILE A 10 -12.90 -0.54 -9.87
CA ILE A 10 -12.03 0.25 -8.97
C ILE A 10 -12.77 0.52 -7.64
N ARG A 11 -14.04 0.93 -7.71
CA ARG A 11 -14.87 1.15 -6.52
C ARG A 11 -15.03 -0.12 -5.68
N ALA A 12 -15.26 -1.27 -6.32
CA ALA A 12 -15.37 -2.55 -5.63
C ALA A 12 -14.07 -2.90 -4.89
N VAL A 13 -12.91 -2.81 -5.56
CA VAL A 13 -11.61 -3.05 -4.92
C VAL A 13 -11.41 -2.18 -3.70
N LEU A 14 -11.68 -0.88 -3.80
CA LEU A 14 -11.50 0.05 -2.67
C LEU A 14 -12.53 -0.16 -1.54
N ARG A 15 -13.74 -0.64 -1.83
CA ARG A 15 -14.76 -0.91 -0.80
C ARG A 15 -14.57 -2.24 -0.09
N GLU A 16 -14.12 -3.25 -0.82
CA GLU A 16 -13.98 -4.62 -0.33
C GLU A 16 -12.64 -4.86 0.38
N ASN A 17 -11.66 -3.98 0.17
CA ASN A 17 -10.31 -4.12 0.73
C ASN A 17 -9.94 -2.85 1.52
N THR A 18 -9.66 -3.02 2.81
CA THR A 18 -9.39 -1.96 3.78
C THR A 18 -7.97 -1.98 4.34
N ILE A 19 -7.20 -3.04 4.10
CA ILE A 19 -5.81 -3.20 4.58
C ILE A 19 -4.83 -3.10 3.40
N ILE A 20 -4.09 -1.99 3.36
CA ILE A 20 -3.24 -1.63 2.23
C ILE A 20 -1.78 -1.61 2.68
N ALA A 21 -0.94 -2.45 2.06
CA ALA A 21 0.51 -2.35 2.20
C ALA A 21 1.06 -1.35 1.17
N VAL A 22 1.78 -0.33 1.64
CA VAL A 22 2.34 0.72 0.78
C VAL A 22 3.84 0.53 0.66
N VAL A 23 4.29 -0.01 -0.47
CA VAL A 23 5.69 -0.35 -0.75
C VAL A 23 6.44 0.87 -1.26
N GLY A 24 7.54 1.19 -0.58
CA GLY A 24 8.29 2.42 -0.85
C GLY A 24 7.71 3.64 -0.14
N LEU A 25 6.87 3.44 0.89
CA LEU A 25 6.33 4.54 1.68
C LEU A 25 7.46 5.35 2.33
N SER A 26 7.53 6.63 2.00
CA SER A 26 8.48 7.58 2.58
C SER A 26 7.88 8.28 3.80
N PRO A 27 8.66 8.60 4.85
CA PRO A 27 8.20 9.42 5.99
C PRO A 27 8.11 10.92 5.67
N LYS A 28 8.66 11.36 4.54
CA LYS A 28 8.67 12.79 4.15
C LYS A 28 7.30 13.23 3.61
N PRO A 29 6.64 14.26 4.20
CA PRO A 29 5.32 14.72 3.76
C PRO A 29 5.23 15.24 2.33
N SER A 30 6.35 15.67 1.75
CA SER A 30 6.42 16.13 0.35
C SER A 30 6.43 14.99 -0.67
N ARG A 31 6.52 13.73 -0.25
CA ARG A 31 6.61 12.59 -1.16
C ARG A 31 5.19 12.08 -1.49
N PRO A 32 4.89 11.78 -2.77
CA PRO A 32 3.56 11.30 -3.16
C PRO A 32 3.07 10.09 -2.35
N SER A 33 3.96 9.13 -2.09
CA SER A 33 3.65 7.97 -1.24
C SER A 33 3.10 8.35 0.13
N TYR A 34 3.66 9.39 0.76
CA TYR A 34 3.21 9.86 2.08
C TYR A 34 1.83 10.49 1.96
N GLN A 35 1.63 11.36 0.96
CA GLN A 35 0.38 12.08 0.76
C GLN A 35 -0.79 11.11 0.51
N VAL A 36 -0.58 10.13 -0.37
CA VAL A 36 -1.59 9.10 -0.67
C VAL A 36 -1.86 8.21 0.55
N ALA A 37 -0.82 7.72 1.22
CA ALA A 37 -0.99 6.89 2.42
C ALA A 37 -1.71 7.64 3.56
N ALA A 38 -1.36 8.91 3.81
CA ALA A 38 -2.02 9.73 4.81
C ALA A 38 -3.49 9.99 4.46
N TYR A 39 -3.79 10.26 3.19
CA TYR A 39 -5.16 10.42 2.72
C TYR A 39 -5.99 9.14 2.92
N LEU A 40 -5.45 7.98 2.55
CA LEU A 40 -6.11 6.69 2.74
C LEU A 40 -6.29 6.36 4.23
N GLN A 41 -5.30 6.66 5.08
CA GLN A 41 -5.43 6.50 6.53
C GLN A 41 -6.55 7.38 7.10
N GLN A 42 -6.65 8.65 6.67
CA GLN A 42 -7.74 9.55 7.04
C GLN A 42 -9.11 9.08 6.54
N ALA A 43 -9.15 8.39 5.40
CA ALA A 43 -10.35 7.78 4.85
C ALA A 43 -10.75 6.45 5.53
N GLY A 44 -10.01 6.00 6.55
CA GLY A 44 -10.32 4.82 7.36
C GLY A 44 -9.64 3.52 6.93
N TYR A 45 -8.74 3.56 5.94
CA TYR A 45 -7.97 2.38 5.56
C TYR A 45 -6.84 2.12 6.57
N ARG A 46 -6.58 0.84 6.85
CA ARG A 46 -5.41 0.43 7.61
C ARG A 46 -4.20 0.41 6.68
N ILE A 47 -3.25 1.31 6.92
CA ILE A 47 -1.99 1.39 6.18
C ILE A 47 -0.91 0.55 6.85
N ILE A 48 -0.22 -0.27 6.07
CA ILE A 48 0.96 -1.03 6.47
C ILE A 48 2.17 -0.47 5.70
N PRO A 49 3.04 0.34 6.34
CA PRO A 49 4.23 0.88 5.71
C PRO A 49 5.25 -0.21 5.37
N VAL A 50 5.76 -0.22 4.13
CA VAL A 50 6.85 -1.10 3.70
C VAL A 50 8.03 -0.29 3.20
N ASN A 51 9.09 -0.23 4.01
CA ASN A 51 10.33 0.48 3.73
C ASN A 51 11.46 -0.04 4.65
N PRO A 52 12.52 -0.68 4.12
CA PRO A 52 13.60 -1.26 4.93
C PRO A 52 14.44 -0.24 5.68
N GLY A 53 14.37 1.05 5.32
CA GLY A 53 15.10 2.11 5.98
C GLY A 53 14.35 2.77 7.13
N GLN A 54 13.16 2.32 7.49
CA GLN A 54 12.30 2.97 8.50
C GLN A 54 11.76 1.95 9.50
N ARG A 55 11.49 2.40 10.73
CA ARG A 55 10.87 1.57 11.77
C ARG A 55 9.40 1.87 11.98
N GLU A 56 8.98 3.10 11.72
CA GLU A 56 7.61 3.56 11.87
C GLU A 56 7.35 4.70 10.86
N ILE A 57 6.16 4.73 10.26
CA ILE A 57 5.70 5.82 9.41
C ILE A 57 4.20 6.02 9.68
N LEU A 58 3.73 7.27 9.79
CA LEU A 58 2.31 7.60 10.06
C LEU A 58 1.75 6.91 11.31
N GLY A 59 2.58 6.75 12.36
CA GLY A 59 2.21 6.07 13.60
C GLY A 59 1.98 4.56 13.45
N GLN A 60 2.40 3.96 12.33
CA GLN A 60 2.27 2.53 12.06
C GLN A 60 3.65 1.86 12.01
N PRO A 61 3.81 0.65 12.58
CA PRO A 61 5.03 -0.14 12.44
C PRO A 61 5.37 -0.35 10.95
N CYS A 62 6.63 -0.11 10.60
CA CYS A 62 7.13 -0.25 9.23
C CYS A 62 7.92 -1.55 9.07
N TYR A 63 7.64 -2.26 7.99
CA TYR A 63 8.27 -3.55 7.67
C TYR A 63 9.28 -3.40 6.53
N PRO A 64 10.35 -4.21 6.52
CA PRO A 64 11.38 -4.11 5.48
C PRO A 64 10.92 -4.63 4.11
N ASP A 65 10.03 -5.62 4.10
CA ASP A 65 9.42 -6.19 2.89
C ASP A 65 8.00 -6.71 3.20
N LEU A 66 7.30 -7.20 2.17
CA LEU A 66 5.93 -7.72 2.30
C LEU A 66 5.86 -8.99 3.16
N ARG A 67 6.87 -9.86 3.07
CA ARG A 67 6.91 -11.15 3.79
C ARG A 67 7.09 -10.98 5.29
N ALA A 68 7.68 -9.87 5.72
CA ALA A 68 7.84 -9.52 7.12
C ALA A 68 6.55 -9.01 7.77
N ILE A 69 5.48 -8.74 7.02
CA ILE A 69 4.21 -8.24 7.56
C ILE A 69 3.49 -9.38 8.33
N PRO A 70 3.16 -9.20 9.62
CA PRO A 70 2.34 -10.16 10.34
C PRO A 70 0.88 -9.98 9.93
N GLY A 71 0.31 -11.02 9.33
CA GLY A 71 -1.11 -11.10 9.00
C GLY A 71 -1.40 -10.77 7.54
N ARG A 72 -2.64 -10.34 7.29
CA ARG A 72 -3.20 -10.23 5.93
C ARG A 72 -2.93 -8.84 5.33
N VAL A 73 -2.55 -8.84 4.06
CA VAL A 73 -2.59 -7.68 3.15
C VAL A 73 -3.69 -7.93 2.13
N GLU A 74 -4.46 -6.90 1.79
CA GLU A 74 -5.56 -7.00 0.82
C GLU A 74 -5.22 -6.28 -0.50
N VAL A 75 -4.50 -5.17 -0.40
CA VAL A 75 -3.99 -4.42 -1.55
C VAL A 75 -2.52 -4.06 -1.32
N VAL A 76 -1.72 -4.18 -2.38
CA VAL A 76 -0.34 -3.70 -2.43
C VAL A 76 -0.29 -2.47 -3.35
N ASP A 77 0.07 -1.32 -2.77
CA ASP A 77 0.26 -0.05 -3.48
C ASP A 77 1.77 0.26 -3.60
N ILE A 78 2.28 0.38 -4.83
CA ILE A 78 3.72 0.33 -5.12
C ILE A 78 4.24 1.69 -5.58
N PHE A 79 5.00 2.36 -4.72
CA PHE A 79 5.75 3.59 -5.01
C PHE A 79 7.23 3.31 -5.24
N ARG A 80 7.54 2.46 -6.22
CA ARG A 80 8.92 2.10 -6.60
C ARG A 80 9.19 2.45 -8.06
N ARG A 81 10.47 2.56 -8.41
CA ARG A 81 10.87 2.65 -9.81
C ARG A 81 10.44 1.37 -10.56
N PRO A 82 10.05 1.46 -11.84
CA PRO A 82 9.54 0.31 -12.61
C PRO A 82 10.42 -0.94 -12.52
N GLU A 83 11.73 -0.78 -12.59
CA GLU A 83 12.71 -1.89 -12.53
C GLU A 83 12.69 -2.66 -11.19
N LEU A 84 12.05 -2.11 -10.17
CA LEU A 84 11.94 -2.70 -8.84
C LEU A 84 10.53 -3.22 -8.54
N VAL A 85 9.60 -3.14 -9.49
CA VAL A 85 8.21 -3.58 -9.29
C VAL A 85 8.10 -5.10 -9.34
N GLU A 86 8.76 -5.76 -10.30
CA GLU A 86 8.63 -7.21 -10.48
C GLU A 86 8.99 -8.01 -9.20
N PRO A 87 10.11 -7.72 -8.50
CA PRO A 87 10.41 -8.41 -7.24
C PRO A 87 9.33 -8.21 -6.18
N VAL A 88 8.73 -7.03 -6.10
CA VAL A 88 7.64 -6.73 -5.14
C VAL A 88 6.41 -7.56 -5.45
N VAL A 89 6.06 -7.70 -6.74
CA VAL A 89 4.90 -8.51 -7.17
C VAL A 89 5.13 -9.99 -6.90
N ARG A 90 6.37 -10.49 -6.99
CA ARG A 90 6.71 -11.89 -6.66
C ARG A 90 6.61 -12.20 -5.16
N ASP A 91 6.78 -11.19 -4.31
CA ASP A 91 6.68 -11.32 -2.86
C ASP A 91 5.23 -11.13 -2.32
N ALA A 92 4.27 -10.79 -3.20
CA ALA A 92 2.89 -10.45 -2.87
C ALA A 92 1.92 -11.65 -2.95
#